data_AF-A0A960XSL8-F1
#
_entry.id   AF-A0A960XSL8-F1
#
_cell.length_a   1.000
_cell.length_b   1.000
_cell.length_c   1.000
_cell.angle_alpha   90.00
_cell.angle_beta   90.00
_cell.angle_gamma   90.00
#
_symmetry.space_group_name_H-M   'P 1'
#
loop_
_entity.id
_entity.type
_entity.pdbx_description
1 polymer ?
#
loop_
_entity_poly.entity_id
_entity_poly.type
_entity_poly.pdbx_seq_one_letter_code
_entity_poly.pdbx_strand_id
1 'polypeptide(L)' 'LYKGNVMQAGRRSPHSMYSEAVATMEGGEEEAYNQDDATGFIALNALRLKASARQAK' A
#
# COMPACT_ATOMS: atom_id res chain seq x y z
N LEU A 1 -4.12 -12.24 26.11
CA LEU A 1 -5.42 -12.93 26.27
C LEU A 1 -6.21 -12.19 27.33
N TYR A 2 -7.43 -11.76 27.03
CA TYR A 2 -8.24 -10.99 27.97
C TYR A 2 -9.71 -11.40 27.86
N LYS A 3 -10.32 -11.82 28.98
CA LYS A 3 -11.74 -12.22 29.06
C LYS A 3 -12.18 -13.19 27.94
N GLY A 4 -11.40 -14.25 27.72
CA GLY A 4 -11.68 -15.23 26.67
C GLY A 4 -11.31 -14.79 25.24
N ASN A 5 -10.88 -13.54 25.04
CA ASN A 5 -10.43 -13.04 23.74
C ASN A 5 -8.91 -13.13 23.56
N VAL A 6 -8.51 -13.39 22.31
CA VAL A 6 -7.13 -13.32 21.84
C VAL A 6 -7.03 -12.14 20.88
N MET A 7 -6.22 -11.15 21.23
CA MET A 7 -5.91 -9.99 20.39
C MET A 7 -4.42 -10.02 20.08
N GLN A 8 -4.07 -9.82 18.80
CA GLN A 8 -2.67 -9.80 18.39
C GLN A 8 -2.05 -8.46 18.77
N ALA A 9 -1.04 -8.49 19.64
CA ALA A 9 -0.33 -7.29 20.09
C ALA A 9 0.77 -6.83 19.12
N GLY A 10 1.16 -7.68 18.16
CA GLY A 10 2.20 -7.40 17.19
C GLY A 10 2.68 -8.66 16.49
N ARG A 11 3.51 -8.48 15.45
CA ARG A 11 4.11 -9.56 14.64
C ARG A 11 5.58 -9.22 14.37
N ARG A 12 6.45 -10.24 14.40
CA ARG A 12 7.84 -10.15 13.95
C ARG A 12 8.21 -11.44 13.24
N SER A 13 9.04 -11.34 12.21
CA SER A 13 9.59 -12.48 11.49
C SER A 13 11.00 -12.13 11.00
N PRO A 14 11.96 -13.06 11.03
CA PRO A 14 13.24 -12.89 10.32
C PRO A 14 13.06 -12.84 8.80
N HIS A 15 11.90 -13.26 8.28
CA HIS A 15 11.53 -13.23 6.86
C HIS A 15 10.29 -12.34 6.64
N SER A 16 10.31 -11.13 7.21
CA SER A 16 9.21 -10.18 7.01
C SER A 16 9.24 -9.60 5.60
N MET A 17 8.08 -9.59 4.93
CA MET A 17 7.88 -8.84 3.68
C MET A 17 7.41 -7.40 3.92
N TYR A 18 7.12 -7.03 5.18
CA TYR A 18 6.86 -5.65 5.56
C TYR A 18 8.19 -4.89 5.61
N SER A 19 8.22 -3.72 4.95
CA SER A 19 9.33 -2.77 4.96
C SER A 19 8.85 -1.44 5.55
N GLU A 20 9.40 -1.06 6.70
CA GLU A 20 9.09 0.21 7.35
C GLU A 20 9.54 1.41 6.52
N ALA A 21 10.70 1.33 5.85
CA ALA A 21 11.22 2.38 4.98
C ALA A 21 10.28 2.72 3.81
N VAL A 22 9.53 1.74 3.30
CA VAL A 22 8.54 1.95 2.22
C VAL A 22 7.19 2.40 2.78
N ALA A 23 6.81 1.93 3.96
CA ALA A 23 5.48 2.16 4.54
C ALA A 23 5.37 3.43 5.38
N THR A 24 6.50 4.00 5.82
CA THR A 24 6.51 5.21 6.65
C THR A 24 6.03 6.44 5.86
N MET A 25 5.36 7.34 6.58
CA MET A 25 4.96 8.66 6.07
C MET A 25 5.90 9.77 6.53
N GLU A 26 6.81 9.44 7.45
CA GLU A 26 7.87 10.33 7.87
C GLU A 26 8.98 10.23 6.83
N GLY A 27 9.41 11.37 6.28
CA GLY A 27 10.55 11.42 5.34
C GLY A 27 11.83 11.01 6.05
N GLY A 28 12.13 9.71 6.04
CA GLY A 28 13.36 9.13 6.59
C GLY A 28 14.57 9.39 5.70
N GLU A 29 15.75 8.96 6.16
CA GLU A 29 17.04 9.23 5.47
C GLU A 29 17.18 8.58 4.08
N GLU A 30 16.31 7.63 3.73
CA GLU A 30 16.20 7.03 2.39
C GLU A 30 14.74 7.08 1.91
N GLU A 31 14.45 7.83 0.84
CA GLU A 31 13.14 7.82 0.17
C GLU A 31 12.92 6.50 -0.59
N ALA A 32 12.65 5.41 0.14
CA ALA A 32 12.44 4.09 -0.44
C ALA A 32 11.13 3.97 -1.25
N TYR A 33 10.23 4.96 -1.15
CA TYR A 33 9.00 5.05 -1.93
C TYR A 33 8.91 6.40 -2.65
N ASN A 34 8.95 6.37 -3.98
CA ASN A 34 8.72 7.55 -4.81
C ASN A 34 7.22 7.77 -5.04
N GLN A 35 6.68 8.89 -4.53
CA GLN A 35 5.26 9.20 -4.66
C GLN A 35 4.85 9.58 -6.09
N ASP A 36 5.77 10.09 -6.91
CA ASP A 36 5.48 10.55 -8.26
C ASP A 36 5.02 9.40 -9.18
N ASP A 37 5.54 8.20 -8.94
CA ASP A 37 5.21 6.99 -9.70
C ASP A 37 3.73 6.57 -9.55
N ALA A 38 3.08 6.96 -8.44
CA ALA A 38 1.69 6.61 -8.16
C ALA A 38 0.73 7.16 -9.22
N THR A 39 1.00 8.36 -9.74
CA THR A 39 0.14 9.01 -10.74
C THR A 39 0.03 8.18 -12.02
N GLY A 40 1.17 7.72 -12.54
CA GLY A 40 1.22 6.87 -13.74
C GLY A 40 0.56 5.52 -13.50
N PHE A 41 0.85 4.89 -12.35
CA PHE A 41 0.26 3.61 -11.97
C PHE A 41 -1.28 3.66 -11.90
N ILE A 42 -1.84 4.68 -11.24
CA ILE A 42 -3.28 4.86 -11.12
C ILE A 42 -3.91 5.11 -12.50
N ALA A 43 -3.29 5.97 -13.32
CA ALA A 43 -3.81 6.30 -14.65
C ALA A 43 -3.88 5.08 -15.57
N LEU A 44 -2.83 4.26 -15.58
CA LEU A 44 -2.75 3.04 -16.40
C LEU A 44 -3.78 2.00 -15.95
N ASN A 45 -3.88 1.73 -14.65
CA ASN A 45 -4.86 0.77 -14.12
C ASN A 45 -6.31 1.21 -14.34
N ALA A 46 -6.57 2.52 -14.28
CA ALA A 46 -7.89 3.10 -14.52
C ALA A 46 -8.29 3.13 -15.99
N LEU A 47 -7.36 2.97 -16.94
CA LEU A 47 -7.61 3.15 -18.37
C LEU A 47 -8.78 2.28 -18.88
N ARG A 48 -8.80 0.99 -18.52
CA ARG A 48 -9.86 0.05 -18.93
C ARG A 48 -11.25 0.45 -18.39
N LEU A 49 -11.28 0.96 -17.14
CA LEU A 49 -12.52 1.40 -16.51
C LEU A 49 -13.06 2.65 -17.21
N LYS A 50 -12.19 3.61 -17.50
CA LYS A 50 -12.53 4.82 -18.26
C LYS A 50 -13.03 4.49 -19.67
N ALA A 51 -12.40 3.54 -20.35
CA ALA A 51 -12.83 3.08 -21.67
C ALA A 51 -14.22 2.45 -21.62
N SER A 52 -14.47 1.52 -20.69
CA SER A 52 -15.78 0.90 -20.51
C SER A 52 -16.87 1.92 -20.20
N ALA A 53 -16.59 2.89 -19.33
CA ALA A 53 -17.54 3.94 -18.97
C ALA A 53 -17.88 4.86 -20.16
N ARG A 54 -16.94 5.08 -21.09
CA ARG A 54 -17.18 5.84 -22.33
C ARG A 54 -18.06 5.07 -23.32
N GLN A 55 -17.94 3.75 -23.38
CA GLN A 55 -18.73 2.89 -24.29
C GLN A 55 -20.15 2.63 -23.77
N ALA A 56 -20.37 2.72 -22.46
CA ALA A 56 -21.70 2.58 -21.84
C ALA A 56 -22.58 3.85 -21.96
N LYS A 57 -22.03 4.94 -22.51
CA LYS A 57 -22.73 6.17 -22.84
C LYS A 57 -23.11 6.16 -24.31
#